data_AF-A0A1H1IKR7-F1
#
_entry.id   AF-A0A1H1IKR7-F1
#
_cell.length_a   1.000
_cell.length_b   1.000
_cell.length_c   1.000
_cell.angle_alpha   90.00
_cell.angle_beta   90.00
_cell.angle_gamma   90.00
#
_symmetry.space_group_name_H-M   'P 1'
#
loop_
_entity.id
_entity.type
_entity.pdbx_description
1 polymer ?
#
loop_
_entity_poly.entity_id
_entity_poly.type
_entity_poly.pdbx_seq_one_letter_code
_entity_poly.pdbx_strand_id
1 'polypeptide(L)'
;MTLRAGLMGFGTLLIAGAALLALAGWPGSLLPAIAGAVLVLGILVERRVYKPVSDARPGPEWQRTNERFVDPSTGKPLTVFIKPDTGERRYVQTGEAGRDPT
;
A
#
# COMPACT_ATOMS: atom_id res chain seq x y z
N MET A 1 1.09 9.89 5.19
CA MET A 1 1.91 10.04 3.96
C MET A 1 3.40 10.29 4.21
N THR A 2 3.82 10.76 5.40
CA THR A 2 5.23 11.13 5.70
C THR A 2 6.18 9.95 5.95
N LEU A 3 5.70 8.87 6.58
CA LEU A 3 6.56 7.73 6.96
C LEU A 3 7.10 6.95 5.76
N ARG A 4 6.26 6.62 4.77
CA ARG A 4 6.70 5.86 3.58
C ARG A 4 7.72 6.64 2.75
N ALA A 5 7.49 7.94 2.55
CA ALA A 5 8.44 8.81 1.87
C ALA A 5 9.77 8.91 2.64
N GLY A 6 9.71 9.03 3.97
CA GLY A 6 10.88 9.01 4.83
C GLY A 6 11.69 7.71 4.74
N LEU A 7 11.02 6.55 4.83
CA LEU A 7 11.66 5.23 4.71
C LEU A 7 12.26 5.01 3.31
N MET A 8 11.60 5.48 2.26
CA MET A 8 12.10 5.39 0.89
C MET A 8 13.34 6.25 0.69
N GLY A 9 13.34 7.48 1.22
CA GLY A 9 14.52 8.36 1.22
C GLY A 9 15.68 7.76 2.02
N PHE A 10 15.42 7.27 3.24
CA PHE A 10 16.43 6.64 4.09
C PHE A 10 17.03 5.39 3.45
N GLY A 11 16.21 4.50 2.88
CA GLY A 11 16.68 3.33 2.15
C GLY A 11 17.54 3.70 0.94
N THR A 12 17.17 4.75 0.20
CA THR A 12 17.96 5.25 -0.94
C THR A 12 19.32 5.80 -0.49
N LEU A 13 19.36 6.53 0.63
CA LEU A 13 20.61 7.03 1.21
C LEU A 13 21.52 5.90 1.69
N LEU A 14 20.98 4.84 2.27
CA LEU A 14 21.75 3.66 2.65
C LEU A 14 22.39 2.97 1.44
N ILE A 15 21.65 2.85 0.32
CA ILE A 15 22.20 2.28 -0.93
C ILE A 15 23.31 3.18 -1.48
N ALA A 16 23.10 4.50 -1.54
CA ALA A 16 24.09 5.44 -2.03
C ALA A 16 25.37 5.44 -1.15
N GLY A 17 25.21 5.46 0.17
CA GLY A 17 26.32 5.36 1.12
C GLY A 17 27.07 4.04 1.00
N ALA A 18 26.35 2.93 0.86
CA ALA A 18 26.96 1.61 0.63
C ALA A 18 27.77 1.56 -0.67
N ALA A 19 27.26 2.17 -1.76
CA ALA A 19 27.98 2.25 -3.02
C ALA A 19 29.29 3.04 -2.88
N LEU A 20 29.27 4.19 -2.17
CA LEU A 20 30.48 4.97 -1.89
C LEU A 20 31.49 4.18 -1.04
N LEU A 21 31.03 3.47 0.00
CA LEU A 21 31.89 2.60 0.81
C LEU A 21 32.51 1.47 -0.02
N ALA A 22 31.73 0.85 -0.91
CA ALA A 22 32.22 -0.20 -1.80
C ALA A 22 33.28 0.34 -2.78
N LEU A 23 33.06 1.52 -3.37
CA LEU A 23 34.03 2.19 -4.23
C LEU A 23 35.31 2.58 -3.48
N ALA A 24 35.21 2.87 -2.18
CA ALA A 24 36.35 3.11 -1.29
C ALA A 24 37.05 1.82 -0.82
N GLY A 25 36.59 0.63 -1.23
CA GLY A 25 37.17 -0.66 -0.83
C GLY A 25 36.86 -1.07 0.60
N TRP A 26 35.87 -0.46 1.25
CA TRP A 26 35.50 -0.79 2.63
C TRP A 26 34.68 -2.09 2.67
N PRO A 27 35.10 -3.10 3.47
CA PRO A 27 34.40 -4.38 3.56
C PRO A 27 33.01 -4.27 4.22
N GLY A 28 32.73 -3.18 4.93
CA GLY A 28 31.46 -2.92 5.61
C GLY A 28 30.32 -2.42 4.71
N SER A 29 30.52 -2.33 3.39
CA SER A 29 29.51 -1.79 2.45
C SER A 29 28.29 -2.70 2.26
N LEU A 30 28.43 -4.01 2.48
CA LEU A 30 27.40 -4.98 2.16
C LEU A 30 26.15 -4.85 3.05
N LEU A 31 26.32 -4.64 4.36
CA LEU A 31 25.22 -4.48 5.31
C LEU A 31 24.29 -3.29 4.97
N PRO A 32 24.80 -2.05 4.79
CA PRO A 32 23.93 -0.94 4.40
C PRO A 32 23.31 -1.12 3.01
N ALA A 33 23.99 -1.80 2.07
CA ALA A 33 23.40 -2.11 0.77
C ALA A 33 22.17 -3.02 0.91
N ILE A 34 22.29 -4.12 1.67
CA ILE A 34 21.19 -5.06 1.91
C ILE A 34 20.05 -4.35 2.64
N ALA A 35 20.34 -3.61 3.71
CA ALA A 35 19.33 -2.89 4.49
C ALA A 35 18.56 -1.88 3.64
N GLY A 36 19.26 -1.08 2.84
CA GLY A 36 18.64 -0.12 1.92
C GLY A 36 17.80 -0.81 0.84
N ALA A 37 18.29 -1.91 0.27
CA ALA A 37 17.55 -2.68 -0.73
C ALA A 37 16.26 -3.28 -0.17
N VAL A 38 16.30 -3.88 1.03
CA VAL A 38 15.12 -4.45 1.70
C VAL A 38 14.06 -3.37 1.95
N LEU A 39 14.46 -2.19 2.43
CA LEU A 39 13.54 -1.08 2.67
C LEU A 39 12.87 -0.59 1.38
N VAL A 40 13.66 -0.34 0.34
CA VAL A 40 13.13 0.16 -0.93
C VAL A 40 12.23 -0.89 -1.59
N LEU A 41 12.68 -2.14 -1.66
CA LEU A 41 11.90 -3.23 -2.27
C LEU A 41 10.61 -3.50 -1.48
N GLY A 42 10.67 -3.51 -0.15
CA GLY A 42 9.49 -3.68 0.70
C GLY A 42 8.42 -2.63 0.41
N ILE A 43 8.80 -1.36 0.28
CA ILE A 43 7.86 -0.27 -0.04
C ILE A 43 7.32 -0.39 -1.46
N LEU A 44 8.16 -0.77 -2.43
CA LEU A 44 7.72 -0.98 -3.82
C LEU A 44 6.72 -2.14 -3.92
N VAL A 45 6.96 -3.24 -3.20
CA VAL A 45 6.04 -4.39 -3.10
C VAL A 45 4.76 -3.97 -2.39
N GLU A 46 4.85 -3.29 -1.25
CA GLU A 46 3.68 -2.78 -0.52
C GLU A 46 2.83 -1.90 -1.44
N ARG A 47 3.44 -1.00 -2.22
CA ARG A 47 2.72 -0.14 -3.16
C ARG A 47 2.01 -0.92 -4.28
N ARG A 48 2.57 -2.06 -4.72
CA ARG A 48 1.96 -2.92 -5.74
C ARG A 48 0.84 -3.80 -5.17
N VAL A 49 1.02 -4.30 -3.95
CA VAL A 49 0.09 -5.24 -3.30
C VAL A 49 -1.08 -4.50 -2.66
N TYR A 50 -0.84 -3.32 -2.10
CA TYR A 50 -1.87 -2.52 -1.45
C TYR A 50 -2.76 -1.86 -2.51
N LYS A 51 -3.89 -2.52 -2.82
CA LYS A 51 -4.92 -1.95 -3.69
C LYS A 51 -5.49 -0.69 -3.01
N PRO A 52 -5.45 0.48 -3.66
CA PRO A 52 -6.03 1.69 -3.08
C PRO A 52 -7.52 1.47 -2.83
N VAL A 53 -7.99 1.93 -1.67
CA VAL A 53 -9.42 2.01 -1.38
C VAL A 53 -10.05 2.88 -2.47
N SER A 54 -11.01 2.32 -3.19
CA SER A 54 -11.67 3.04 -4.28
C SER A 54 -12.73 3.96 -3.70
N ASP A 55 -12.75 5.21 -4.12
CA ASP A 55 -13.83 6.14 -3.75
C ASP A 55 -15.08 5.92 -4.62
N ALA A 56 -14.91 5.32 -5.80
CA ALA A 56 -16.00 5.03 -6.72
C ALA A 56 -16.62 3.65 -6.44
N ARG A 57 -17.96 3.60 -6.47
CA ARG A 57 -18.74 2.36 -6.49
C ARG A 57 -18.31 1.53 -7.72
N PRO A 58 -17.96 0.26 -7.56
CA PRO A 58 -17.62 -0.60 -8.68
C PRO A 58 -18.86 -0.89 -9.56
N GLY A 59 -18.61 -1.41 -10.77
CA GLY A 59 -19.64 -1.63 -11.79
C GLY A 59 -20.78 -2.59 -11.35
N PRO A 60 -21.84 -2.71 -12.15
CA PRO A 60 -23.02 -3.52 -11.81
C PRO A 60 -22.72 -5.02 -11.60
N GLU A 61 -21.59 -5.51 -12.10
CA GLU A 61 -21.11 -6.88 -11.89
C GLU A 61 -20.62 -7.17 -10.46
N TRP A 62 -20.55 -6.16 -9.60
CA TRP A 62 -20.06 -6.27 -8.23
C TRP A 62 -21.21 -6.32 -7.22
N GLN A 63 -21.21 -7.35 -6.38
CA GLN A 63 -22.20 -7.52 -5.33
C GLN A 63 -21.71 -6.91 -4.02
N ARG A 64 -22.56 -6.07 -3.41
CA ARG A 64 -22.32 -5.51 -2.08
C ARG A 64 -22.47 -6.62 -1.04
N THR A 65 -21.50 -6.75 -0.15
CA THR A 65 -21.64 -7.63 1.02
C THR A 65 -22.18 -6.84 2.22
N ASN A 66 -22.70 -7.57 3.21
CA ASN A 66 -23.09 -6.99 4.50
C ASN A 66 -21.91 -6.70 5.42
N GLU A 67 -20.67 -6.98 4.99
CA GLU A 67 -19.47 -6.72 5.77
C GLU A 67 -19.14 -5.22 5.75
N ARG A 68 -19.01 -4.65 6.95
CA ARG A 68 -18.59 -3.26 7.16
C ARG A 68 -17.30 -3.25 7.96
N PHE A 69 -16.28 -2.59 7.43
CA PHE A 69 -15.00 -2.40 8.13
C PHE A 69 -14.79 -0.92 8.40
N VAL A 70 -13.95 -0.59 9.38
CA VAL A 70 -13.45 0.77 9.57
C VAL A 70 -12.02 0.78 9.08
N ASP A 71 -11.70 1.68 8.16
CA ASP A 71 -10.32 1.90 7.74
C ASP A 71 -9.52 2.44 8.93
N PRO A 72 -8.52 1.72 9.46
CA PRO A 72 -7.74 2.18 10.61
C PRO A 72 -6.88 3.40 10.28
N SER A 73 -6.62 3.67 9.00
CA SER A 73 -5.81 4.80 8.56
C SER A 73 -6.61 6.11 8.40
N THR A 74 -7.92 6.01 8.13
CA THR A 74 -8.79 7.18 7.90
C THR A 74 -9.96 7.30 8.89
N GLY A 75 -10.24 6.24 9.67
CA GLY A 75 -11.39 6.13 10.56
C GLY A 75 -12.73 6.01 9.83
N LYS A 76 -12.73 5.89 8.50
CA LYS A 76 -13.96 5.90 7.70
C LYS A 76 -14.53 4.49 7.50
N PRO A 77 -15.86 4.34 7.45
CA PRO A 77 -16.49 3.06 7.15
C PRO A 77 -16.25 2.65 5.69
N LEU A 78 -15.85 1.41 5.50
CA LEU A 78 -15.65 0.73 4.23
C LEU A 78 -16.77 -0.28 4.00
N THR A 79 -17.32 -0.28 2.79
CA THR A 79 -18.20 -1.34 2.30
C THR A 79 -17.38 -2.28 1.41
N VAL A 80 -17.54 -3.59 1.60
CA VAL A 80 -16.88 -4.61 0.77
C VAL A 80 -17.79 -5.01 -0.39
N PHE A 81 -17.22 -5.04 -1.59
CA PHE A 81 -17.86 -5.58 -2.79
C PHE A 81 -17.10 -6.82 -3.24
N ILE A 82 -17.84 -7.84 -3.69
CA ILE A 82 -17.29 -9.08 -4.26
C ILE A 82 -17.75 -9.19 -5.71
N LYS A 83 -16.83 -9.52 -6.61
CA LYS A 83 -17.16 -9.94 -7.97
C LYS A 83 -17.46 -11.45 -7.96
N PRO A 84 -18.70 -11.91 -8.21
CA PRO A 84 -19.07 -13.32 -8.07
C PRO A 84 -18.26 -14.25 -8.95
N ASP A 85 -17.97 -13.82 -10.18
CA ASP A 85 -17.31 -14.65 -11.19
C ASP A 85 -15.84 -14.95 -10.86
N THR A 86 -15.18 -14.08 -10.09
CA THR A 86 -13.74 -14.19 -9.81
C THR A 86 -13.41 -14.27 -8.32
N GLY A 87 -14.38 -14.00 -7.44
CA GLY A 87 -14.16 -13.84 -6.00
C GLY A 87 -13.34 -12.60 -5.62
N GLU A 88 -13.09 -11.68 -6.57
CA GLU A 88 -12.28 -10.48 -6.28
C GLU A 88 -13.00 -9.57 -5.28
N ARG A 89 -12.27 -9.10 -4.26
CA ARG A 89 -12.77 -8.17 -3.22
C ARG A 89 -12.30 -6.76 -3.50
N ARG A 90 -13.21 -5.79 -3.39
CA ARG A 90 -12.91 -4.35 -3.48
C ARG A 90 -13.49 -3.62 -2.29
N TYR A 91 -12.68 -2.75 -1.69
CA TYR A 91 -13.06 -1.92 -0.55
C TYR A 91 -13.40 -0.52 -1.03
N VAL A 92 -14.57 -0.03 -0.65
CA VAL A 92 -15.09 1.27 -1.09
C VAL A 92 -15.41 2.12 0.14
N GLN A 93 -14.91 3.36 0.19
CA GLN A 93 -15.28 4.30 1.25
C GLN A 93 -16.78 4.57 1.20
N THR A 94 -17.46 4.47 2.34
CA THR A 94 -18.89 4.78 2.43
C THR A 94 -19.05 6.30 2.57
N GLY A 95 -18.80 7.02 1.47
CA GLY A 95 -19.31 8.36 1.25
C GLY A 95 -20.56 8.25 0.38
N GLU A 96 -21.72 8.65 0.92
CA GLU A 96 -23.02 8.77 0.23
C GLU A 96 -23.68 7.49 -0.35
N ALA A 97 -22.95 6.44 -0.72
CA ALA A 97 -23.52 5.17 -1.25
C ALA A 97 -24.27 4.30 -0.20
N GLY A 98 -24.39 4.80 1.03
CA GLY A 98 -25.17 4.19 2.11
C GLY A 98 -26.58 4.75 2.28
N ARG A 99 -26.98 5.79 1.54
CA ARG A 99 -28.36 6.24 1.50
C ARG A 99 -29.08 5.46 0.40
N ASP A 100 -29.78 4.41 0.81
CA ASP A 100 -30.84 3.82 -0.01
C ASP A 100 -31.84 4.96 -0.32
N PRO A 101 -32.16 5.27 -1.57
CA PRO A 101 -33.37 6.02 -1.86
C PRO A 101 -34.51 5.06 -1.52
N THR A 102 -35.16 5.31 -0.39
CA THR A 102 -36.46 4.73 -0.02
C THR A 102 -37.41 4.65 -1.20
#